data_AF-A0AAP7A2T3-F1
#
_entry.id   AF-A0AAP7A2T3-F1
#
_cell.length_a   1.000
_cell.length_b   1.000
_cell.length_c   1.000
_cell.angle_alpha   90.00
_cell.angle_beta   90.00
_cell.angle_gamma   90.00
#
_symmetry.space_group_name_H-M   'P 1'
#
loop_
_entity.id
_entity.type
_entity.pdbx_description
1 polymer ?
#
loop_
_entity_poly.entity_id
_entity_poly.type
_entity_poly.pdbx_seq_one_letter_code
_entity_poly.pdbx_strand_id
1 'polypeptide(L)'
;MKKAALLLAVMSISWLLAGCGQAVQHTYDKVNQVVTDYGKEKSLNKEKVFQVAKEGLRNLYDISISEQDWNLICGFSKYYANQDNTKPGEGHVTFIATLQDIGERKNGISGFYGEVNLKTGELFKLGLLMPSIGLDREENEVSELQEKAQSFIVERLRANERTLHVLNEKNKEKGVFLFQDAELGMRYVIRMNAEQKRVIFFKKWIHS
;
A
#
# COMPACT_ATOMS: atom_id res chain seq x y z
N MET A 1 25.35 -17.42 -43.43
CA MET A 1 24.17 -18.30 -43.56
C MET A 1 23.22 -18.30 -42.34
N LYS A 2 23.26 -17.32 -41.41
CA LYS A 2 22.36 -17.27 -40.23
C LYS A 2 21.14 -16.35 -40.36
N LYS A 3 21.05 -15.51 -41.41
CA LYS A 3 19.95 -14.55 -41.59
C LYS A 3 18.77 -15.09 -42.41
N ALA A 4 19.00 -16.02 -43.33
CA ALA A 4 17.96 -16.60 -44.19
C ALA A 4 17.02 -17.56 -43.45
N ALA A 5 17.53 -18.29 -42.45
CA ALA A 5 16.73 -19.18 -41.63
C ALA A 5 15.77 -18.43 -40.68
N LEU A 6 16.16 -17.25 -40.20
CA LEU A 6 15.31 -16.41 -39.36
C LEU A 6 14.14 -15.81 -40.15
N LEU A 7 14.39 -15.40 -41.40
CA LEU A 7 13.36 -14.86 -42.29
C LEU A 7 12.33 -15.92 -42.73
N LEU A 8 12.78 -17.16 -42.98
CA LEU A 8 11.88 -18.27 -43.32
C LEU A 8 11.02 -18.72 -42.12
N ALA A 9 11.54 -18.66 -40.90
CA ALA A 9 10.77 -18.94 -39.68
C ALA A 9 9.70 -17.88 -39.39
N VAL A 10 9.96 -16.61 -39.72
CA VAL A 10 8.98 -15.52 -39.57
C VAL A 10 7.86 -15.62 -40.62
N MET A 11 8.18 -16.04 -41.85
CA MET A 11 7.17 -16.18 -42.91
C MET A 11 6.24 -17.39 -42.74
N SER A 12 6.72 -18.50 -42.20
CA SER A 12 5.88 -19.69 -41.94
C SER A 12 4.90 -19.48 -40.77
N ILE A 13 5.27 -18.66 -39.78
CA ILE A 13 4.36 -18.22 -38.71
C ILE A 13 3.27 -17.28 -39.27
N SER A 14 3.60 -16.48 -40.30
CA SER A 14 2.68 -15.52 -40.91
C SER A 14 1.49 -16.17 -41.62
N TRP A 15 1.64 -17.40 -42.15
CA TRP A 15 0.55 -18.14 -42.81
C TRP A 15 -0.34 -18.92 -41.83
N LEU A 16 0.16 -19.31 -40.65
CA LEU A 16 -0.65 -19.92 -39.59
C LEU A 16 -1.54 -18.89 -38.85
N LEU A 17 -1.25 -17.59 -38.99
CA LEU A 17 -1.89 -16.51 -38.23
C LEU A 17 -3.20 -15.97 -38.81
N ALA A 18 -3.59 -16.37 -40.02
CA ALA A 18 -4.83 -15.87 -40.64
C ALA A 18 -6.11 -16.34 -39.90
N GLY A 19 -6.05 -17.44 -39.13
CA GLY A 19 -7.11 -17.90 -38.23
C GLY A 19 -6.84 -17.67 -36.73
N CYS A 20 -5.66 -17.15 -36.38
CA CYS A 20 -5.18 -16.98 -34.99
C CYS A 20 -4.93 -15.52 -34.58
N GLY A 21 -5.27 -14.56 -35.45
CA GLY A 21 -4.94 -13.14 -35.29
C GLY A 21 -5.36 -12.54 -33.93
N GLN A 22 -6.55 -12.88 -33.43
CA GLN A 22 -7.01 -12.38 -32.13
C GLN A 22 -6.30 -13.05 -30.93
N ALA A 23 -6.02 -14.35 -31.00
CA ALA A 23 -5.32 -15.07 -29.92
C ALA A 23 -3.85 -14.65 -29.82
N VAL A 24 -3.20 -14.38 -30.96
CA VAL A 24 -1.82 -13.90 -31.00
C VAL A 24 -1.72 -12.43 -30.66
N GLN A 25 -2.68 -11.60 -31.08
CA GLN A 25 -2.74 -10.20 -30.63
C GLN A 25 -2.92 -10.12 -29.11
N HIS A 26 -3.84 -10.89 -28.54
CA HIS A 26 -4.04 -10.92 -27.08
C HIS A 26 -2.81 -11.45 -26.32
N THR A 27 -2.08 -12.42 -26.89
CA THR A 27 -0.85 -12.93 -26.29
C THR A 27 0.28 -11.90 -26.39
N TYR A 28 0.38 -11.20 -27.52
CA TYR A 28 1.33 -10.11 -27.74
C TYR A 28 1.05 -8.94 -26.79
N ASP A 29 -0.21 -8.52 -26.65
CA ASP A 29 -0.63 -7.46 -25.73
C ASP A 29 -0.32 -7.84 -24.28
N LYS A 30 -0.57 -9.09 -23.88
CA LYS A 30 -0.18 -9.62 -22.56
C LYS A 30 1.32 -9.57 -22.34
N VAL A 31 2.12 -10.02 -23.30
CA VAL A 31 3.59 -10.00 -23.19
C VAL A 31 4.11 -8.56 -23.14
N ASN A 32 3.58 -7.67 -23.98
CA ASN A 32 3.94 -6.26 -24.00
C ASN A 32 3.57 -5.56 -22.68
N GLN A 33 2.42 -5.90 -22.11
CA GLN A 33 2.00 -5.44 -20.79
C GLN A 33 2.96 -5.93 -19.71
N VAL A 34 3.31 -7.23 -19.68
CA VAL A 34 4.27 -7.79 -18.73
C VAL A 34 5.65 -7.13 -18.84
N VAL A 35 6.16 -6.92 -20.06
CA VAL A 35 7.44 -6.25 -20.30
C VAL A 35 7.39 -4.79 -19.86
N THR A 36 6.29 -4.09 -20.14
CA THR A 36 6.08 -2.71 -19.72
C THR A 36 6.01 -2.60 -18.20
N ASP A 37 5.28 -3.50 -17.54
CA ASP A 37 5.16 -3.53 -16.08
C ASP A 37 6.50 -3.88 -15.42
N TYR A 38 7.25 -4.83 -15.99
CA TYR A 38 8.61 -5.14 -15.55
C TYR A 38 9.57 -3.95 -15.72
N GLY A 39 9.47 -3.23 -16.83
CA GLY A 39 10.23 -1.99 -17.08
C GLY A 39 9.90 -0.90 -16.05
N LYS A 40 8.61 -0.69 -15.77
CA LYS A 40 8.14 0.24 -14.73
C LYS A 40 8.70 -0.15 -13.35
N GLU A 41 8.66 -1.43 -12.98
CA GLU A 41 9.22 -1.92 -11.72
C GLU A 41 10.73 -1.74 -11.61
N LYS A 42 11.49 -1.95 -12.69
CA LYS A 42 12.94 -1.72 -12.74
C LYS A 42 13.31 -0.24 -12.63
N SER A 43 12.47 0.65 -13.17
CA SER A 43 12.68 2.10 -13.12
C SER A 43 12.30 2.76 -11.79
N LEU A 44 11.79 1.97 -10.84
CA LEU A 44 11.28 2.47 -9.58
C LEU A 44 12.42 2.95 -8.68
N ASN A 45 12.36 4.23 -8.32
CA ASN A 45 13.31 4.86 -7.41
C ASN A 45 12.98 4.45 -5.96
N LYS A 46 13.70 3.44 -5.45
CA LYS A 46 13.48 2.88 -4.11
C LYS A 46 13.87 3.86 -3.01
N GLU A 47 14.89 4.67 -3.25
CA GLU A 47 15.35 5.71 -2.34
C GLU A 47 14.24 6.72 -2.10
N LYS A 48 13.54 7.16 -3.17
CA LYS A 48 12.39 8.06 -3.07
C LYS A 48 11.23 7.42 -2.29
N VAL A 49 10.92 6.15 -2.54
CA VAL A 49 9.90 5.41 -1.75
C VAL A 49 10.30 5.41 -0.28
N PHE A 50 11.56 5.09 0.03
CA PHE A 50 12.04 5.02 1.40
C PHE A 50 11.97 6.39 2.09
N GLN A 51 12.39 7.47 1.42
CA GLN A 51 12.32 8.82 1.99
C GLN A 51 10.89 9.23 2.30
N VAL A 52 9.94 9.01 1.38
CA VAL A 52 8.52 9.31 1.63
C VAL A 52 7.98 8.48 2.80
N ALA A 53 8.32 7.19 2.87
CA ALA A 53 7.89 6.34 3.97
C ALA A 53 8.48 6.80 5.32
N LYS A 54 9.77 7.15 5.36
CA LYS A 54 10.47 7.68 6.54
C LYS A 54 9.87 9.00 7.01
N GLU A 55 9.58 9.92 6.10
CA GLU A 55 8.90 11.18 6.42
C GLU A 55 7.47 10.93 6.91
N GLY A 56 6.75 9.98 6.31
CA GLY A 56 5.43 9.56 6.76
C GLY A 56 5.44 9.00 8.19
N LEU A 57 6.38 8.10 8.51
CA LEU A 57 6.56 7.55 9.85
C LEU A 57 6.82 8.66 10.88
N ARG A 58 7.67 9.64 10.54
CA ARG A 58 7.96 10.78 11.40
C ARG A 58 6.75 11.68 11.59
N ASN A 59 6.09 12.07 10.50
CA ASN A 59 5.07 13.10 10.53
C ASN A 59 3.71 12.58 11.00
N LEU A 60 3.40 11.30 10.75
CA LEU A 60 2.11 10.69 11.07
C LEU A 60 2.17 9.90 12.38
N TYR A 61 3.27 9.22 12.67
CA TYR A 61 3.39 8.35 13.84
C TYR A 61 4.44 8.78 14.85
N ASP A 62 5.12 9.92 14.63
CA ASP A 62 6.21 10.41 15.47
C ASP A 62 7.36 9.37 15.64
N ILE A 63 7.54 8.51 14.64
CA ILE A 63 8.57 7.47 14.62
C ILE A 63 9.73 7.90 13.73
N SER A 64 10.94 7.93 14.31
CA SER A 64 12.17 8.15 13.56
C SER A 64 12.89 6.84 13.28
N ILE A 65 13.27 6.62 12.02
CA ILE A 65 14.04 5.45 11.59
C ILE A 65 15.33 5.87 10.86
N SER A 66 16.39 5.09 11.05
CA SER A 66 17.64 5.14 10.29
C SER A 66 17.50 4.39 8.98
N GLU A 67 18.26 4.77 7.95
CA GLU A 67 18.19 4.13 6.62
C GLU A 67 18.90 2.78 6.54
N GLN A 68 19.92 2.58 7.37
CA GLN A 68 20.86 1.46 7.22
C GLN A 68 20.29 0.12 7.71
N ASP A 69 19.21 0.13 8.49
CA ASP A 69 18.74 -1.06 9.21
C ASP A 69 17.59 -1.78 8.50
N TRP A 70 17.06 -1.21 7.41
CA TRP A 70 15.82 -1.67 6.79
C TRP A 70 16.06 -2.22 5.39
N ASN A 71 15.49 -3.39 5.13
CA ASN A 71 15.39 -3.97 3.81
C ASN A 71 14.05 -3.57 3.16
N LEU A 72 14.09 -2.67 2.18
CA LEU A 72 12.91 -2.19 1.46
C LEU A 72 12.62 -3.02 0.20
N ILE A 73 11.40 -3.54 0.13
CA ILE A 73 10.82 -4.13 -1.08
C ILE A 73 9.64 -3.27 -1.51
N CYS A 74 9.57 -2.95 -2.80
CA CYS A 74 8.44 -2.20 -3.38
C CYS A 74 8.15 -2.65 -4.82
N GLY A 75 6.98 -2.26 -5.33
CA GLY A 75 6.52 -2.54 -6.70
C GLY A 75 5.13 -1.97 -6.99
N PHE A 76 4.76 -1.94 -8.27
CA PHE A 76 3.42 -1.54 -8.71
C PHE A 76 2.42 -2.71 -8.70
N SER A 77 2.91 -3.93 -8.92
CA SER A 77 2.08 -5.15 -9.02
C SER A 77 2.09 -6.00 -7.76
N LYS A 78 2.86 -5.61 -6.74
CA LYS A 78 3.13 -6.46 -5.58
C LYS A 78 2.04 -6.38 -4.53
N TYR A 79 1.41 -7.52 -4.32
CA TYR A 79 0.64 -7.83 -3.12
C TYR A 79 1.61 -8.47 -2.11
N TYR A 80 1.79 -7.82 -0.97
CA TYR A 80 2.53 -8.43 0.12
C TYR A 80 1.54 -9.13 1.04
N ALA A 81 1.74 -10.43 1.31
CA ALA A 81 0.99 -11.13 2.35
C ALA A 81 1.13 -10.33 3.66
N ASN A 82 0.01 -9.98 4.31
CA ASN A 82 -0.17 -8.98 5.39
C ASN A 82 -0.70 -7.60 4.94
N GLN A 83 -0.88 -7.36 3.64
CA GLN A 83 -1.67 -6.25 3.13
C GLN A 83 -3.13 -6.70 2.96
N ASP A 84 -4.09 -5.83 3.33
CA ASP A 84 -5.48 -5.98 2.86
C ASP A 84 -5.51 -6.36 1.38
N ASN A 85 -6.39 -7.29 0.99
CA ASN A 85 -6.56 -7.83 -0.36
C ASN A 85 -6.95 -6.80 -1.43
N THR A 86 -6.87 -5.51 -1.15
CA THR A 86 -7.18 -4.43 -2.09
C THR A 86 -5.99 -4.15 -2.99
N LYS A 87 -6.20 -4.31 -4.30
CA LYS A 87 -5.27 -3.85 -5.34
C LYS A 87 -4.93 -2.37 -5.13
N PRO A 88 -3.65 -1.97 -5.26
CA PRO A 88 -3.26 -0.56 -5.19
C PRO A 88 -3.94 0.27 -6.29
N GLY A 89 -4.07 1.57 -6.03
CA GLY A 89 -4.54 2.53 -7.03
C GLY A 89 -3.66 2.54 -8.28
N GLU A 90 -4.21 2.93 -9.42
CA GLU A 90 -3.43 3.02 -10.65
C GLU A 90 -2.26 3.99 -10.47
N GLY A 91 -1.05 3.54 -10.81
CA GLY A 91 0.18 4.33 -10.67
C GLY A 91 0.70 4.46 -9.24
N HIS A 92 0.10 3.76 -8.27
CA HIS A 92 0.59 3.69 -6.90
C HIS A 92 1.63 2.59 -6.74
N VAL A 93 2.59 2.82 -5.85
CA VAL A 93 3.62 1.86 -5.47
C VAL A 93 3.31 1.33 -4.09
N THR A 94 3.22 0.02 -3.95
CA THR A 94 3.19 -0.64 -2.64
C THR A 94 4.61 -0.89 -2.16
N PHE A 95 4.80 -0.85 -0.85
CA PHE A 95 6.08 -1.13 -0.23
C PHE A 95 5.94 -1.84 1.10
N ILE A 96 7.01 -2.53 1.49
CA ILE A 96 7.25 -3.11 2.79
C ILE A 96 8.73 -2.96 3.11
N ALA A 97 9.05 -2.49 4.30
CA ALA A 97 10.40 -2.49 4.83
C ALA A 97 10.41 -3.28 6.14
N THR A 98 11.38 -4.17 6.29
CA THR A 98 11.59 -4.96 7.51
C THR A 98 13.00 -4.75 8.01
N LEU A 99 13.24 -4.93 9.31
CA LEU A 99 14.61 -4.93 9.83
C LEU A 99 15.41 -6.06 9.18
N GLN A 100 16.69 -5.82 8.91
CA GLN A 100 17.58 -6.83 8.30
C GLN A 100 17.77 -8.04 9.22
N ASP A 101 17.81 -7.82 10.53
CA ASP A 101 17.81 -8.88 11.53
C ASP A 101 16.40 -9.09 12.09
N ILE A 102 15.87 -10.30 11.91
CA ILE A 102 14.52 -10.70 12.34
C ILE A 102 14.39 -10.67 13.87
N GLY A 103 15.51 -10.78 14.60
CA GLY A 103 15.55 -10.70 16.06
C GLY A 103 15.46 -9.28 16.61
N GLU A 104 15.80 -8.27 15.82
CA GLU A 104 15.76 -6.89 16.26
C GLU A 104 14.34 -6.32 16.19
N ARG A 105 13.92 -5.66 17.27
CA ARG A 105 12.72 -4.83 17.29
C ARG A 105 13.13 -3.46 17.80
N LYS A 106 12.91 -2.42 16.99
CA LYS A 106 13.08 -1.05 17.45
C LYS A 106 11.74 -0.54 17.96
N ASN A 107 11.64 -0.29 19.26
CA ASN A 107 10.41 0.19 19.92
C ASN A 107 9.17 -0.70 19.66
N GLY A 108 9.38 -2.02 19.55
CA GLY A 108 8.31 -3.00 19.28
C GLY A 108 7.85 -3.08 17.82
N ILE A 109 8.56 -2.41 16.91
CA ILE A 109 8.28 -2.41 15.46
C ILE A 109 9.32 -3.29 14.76
N SER A 110 8.85 -4.26 13.97
CA SER A 110 9.68 -5.15 13.14
C SER A 110 9.69 -4.76 11.66
N GLY A 111 8.81 -3.84 11.27
CA GLY A 111 8.57 -3.49 9.89
C GLY A 111 7.56 -2.36 9.73
N PHE A 112 7.47 -1.86 8.51
CA PHE A 112 6.40 -0.95 8.10
C PHE A 112 6.07 -1.20 6.63
N TYR A 113 4.87 -0.84 6.22
CA TYR A 113 4.38 -1.08 4.87
C TYR A 113 3.41 0.01 4.46
N GLY A 114 3.18 0.18 3.17
CA GLY A 114 2.28 1.23 2.72
C GLY A 114 2.07 1.26 1.21
N GLU A 115 1.42 2.33 0.80
CA GLU A 115 1.09 2.65 -0.58
C GLU A 115 1.34 4.14 -0.80
N VAL A 116 2.15 4.46 -1.82
CA VAL A 116 2.57 5.82 -2.14
C VAL A 116 2.30 6.12 -3.61
N ASN A 117 1.83 7.32 -3.89
CA ASN A 117 1.86 7.87 -5.25
C ASN A 117 3.20 8.58 -5.46
N LEU A 118 4.09 7.99 -6.26
CA LEU A 118 5.43 8.56 -6.48
C LEU A 118 5.45 9.88 -7.26
N LYS A 119 4.37 10.24 -7.96
CA LYS A 119 4.25 11.53 -8.64
C LYS A 119 4.01 12.65 -7.63
N THR A 120 3.10 12.43 -6.69
CA THR A 120 2.71 13.45 -5.69
C THR A 120 3.51 13.36 -4.39
N GLY A 121 4.15 12.22 -4.12
CA GLY A 121 4.76 11.93 -2.81
C GLY A 121 3.74 11.62 -1.71
N GLU A 122 2.46 11.46 -2.07
CA GLU A 122 1.39 11.27 -1.10
C GLU A 122 1.26 9.80 -0.66
N LEU A 123 1.12 9.59 0.65
CA LEU A 123 0.83 8.29 1.24
C LEU A 123 -0.68 8.05 1.31
N PHE A 124 -1.12 6.97 0.66
CA PHE A 124 -2.50 6.49 0.73
C PHE A 124 -2.67 5.41 1.81
N LYS A 125 -1.57 4.77 2.20
CA LYS A 125 -1.56 3.73 3.21
C LYS A 125 -0.22 3.74 3.93
N LEU A 126 -0.22 3.59 5.24
CA LEU A 126 0.98 3.33 6.03
C LEU A 126 0.60 2.50 7.25
N GLY A 127 1.31 1.41 7.49
CA GLY A 127 1.11 0.51 8.61
C GLY A 127 2.42 0.09 9.25
N LEU A 128 2.36 -0.22 10.54
CA LEU A 128 3.46 -0.78 11.32
C LEU A 128 3.28 -2.31 11.43
N LEU A 129 4.36 -3.04 11.26
CA LEU A 129 4.45 -4.46 11.62
C LEU A 129 4.87 -4.54 13.08
N MET A 130 3.96 -5.05 13.89
CA MET A 130 4.10 -5.20 15.34
C MET A 130 3.60 -6.59 15.75
N PRO A 131 4.09 -7.15 16.86
CA PRO A 131 3.51 -8.36 17.43
C PRO A 131 2.03 -8.14 17.72
N SER A 132 1.18 -9.07 17.30
CA SER A 132 -0.23 -9.11 17.68
C SER A 132 -0.32 -9.37 19.18
N ILE A 133 -0.80 -8.39 19.95
CA ILE A 133 -1.15 -8.58 21.36
C ILE A 133 -2.67 -8.71 21.42
N GLY A 134 -3.14 -9.73 22.14
CA GLY A 134 -4.56 -10.07 22.24
C GLY A 134 -5.38 -8.87 22.72
N LEU A 135 -6.51 -8.64 22.07
CA LEU A 135 -7.41 -7.54 22.40
C LEU A 135 -8.54 -8.11 23.26
N ASP A 136 -8.48 -8.00 24.59
CA ASP A 136 -9.65 -8.19 25.46
C ASP A 136 -9.97 -6.85 26.12
N ARG A 137 -11.11 -6.23 25.76
CA ARG A 137 -11.44 -4.85 26.17
C ARG A 137 -12.93 -4.62 26.39
N GLU A 138 -13.19 -3.77 27.38
CA GLU A 138 -14.50 -3.24 27.79
C GLU A 138 -14.97 -2.09 26.86
N GLU A 139 -16.29 -1.88 26.76
CA GLU A 139 -16.90 -0.92 25.82
C GLU A 139 -16.46 0.54 26.02
N ASN A 140 -16.07 0.95 27.23
CA ASN A 140 -15.62 2.32 27.53
C ASN A 140 -14.31 2.71 26.80
N GLU A 141 -13.46 1.74 26.45
CA GLU A 141 -12.21 2.03 25.73
C GLU A 141 -12.41 2.24 24.23
N VAL A 142 -13.54 1.80 23.67
CA VAL A 142 -13.80 1.88 22.22
C VAL A 142 -14.06 3.32 21.79
N SER A 143 -14.86 4.08 22.55
CA SER A 143 -15.16 5.48 22.26
C SER A 143 -13.92 6.36 22.28
N GLU A 144 -13.06 6.20 23.30
CA GLU A 144 -11.80 6.97 23.39
C GLU A 144 -10.87 6.66 22.20
N LEU A 145 -10.78 5.39 21.79
CA LEU A 145 -9.95 5.00 20.63
C LEU A 145 -10.52 5.55 19.32
N GLN A 146 -11.84 5.64 19.19
CA GLN A 146 -12.50 6.24 18.03
C GLN A 146 -12.22 7.74 17.94
N GLU A 147 -12.34 8.47 19.05
CA GLU A 147 -12.02 9.90 19.11
C GLU A 147 -10.56 10.15 18.71
N LYS A 148 -9.61 9.34 19.23
CA LYS A 148 -8.20 9.42 18.84
C LYS A 148 -7.97 9.11 17.36
N ALA A 149 -8.70 8.15 16.79
CA ALA A 149 -8.63 7.85 15.36
C ALA A 149 -9.17 9.02 14.51
N GLN A 150 -10.23 9.69 14.96
CA GLN A 150 -10.78 10.88 14.32
C GLN A 150 -9.79 12.05 14.38
N SER A 151 -9.25 12.36 15.55
CA SER A 151 -8.23 13.40 15.73
C SER A 151 -7.02 13.15 14.84
N PHE A 152 -6.56 11.90 14.69
CA PHE A 152 -5.48 11.57 13.75
C PHE A 152 -5.82 11.95 12.30
N ILE A 153 -7.04 11.67 11.83
CA ILE A 153 -7.46 12.01 10.47
C ILE A 153 -7.47 13.53 10.26
N VAL A 154 -7.99 14.29 11.23
CA VAL A 154 -8.07 15.75 11.15
C VAL A 154 -6.67 16.38 11.25
N GLU A 155 -5.89 16.00 12.25
CA GLU A 155 -4.62 16.67 12.57
C GLU A 155 -3.47 16.22 11.67
N ARG A 156 -3.35 14.91 11.43
CA ARG A 156 -2.21 14.31 10.73
C ARG A 156 -2.50 14.09 9.24
N LEU A 157 -3.71 13.69 8.88
CA LEU A 157 -4.13 13.53 7.48
C LEU A 157 -4.78 14.79 6.89
N ARG A 158 -4.95 15.85 7.69
CA ARG A 158 -5.47 17.17 7.27
C ARG A 158 -6.87 17.12 6.66
N ALA A 159 -7.72 16.19 7.09
CA ALA A 159 -9.11 16.15 6.66
C ALA A 159 -9.95 17.23 7.35
N ASN A 160 -11.10 17.57 6.76
CA ASN A 160 -12.04 18.52 7.36
C ASN A 160 -12.89 17.81 8.41
N GLU A 161 -12.76 18.23 9.67
CA GLU A 161 -13.52 17.65 10.79
C GLU A 161 -15.05 17.77 10.59
N ARG A 162 -15.52 18.85 9.97
CA ARG A 162 -16.96 19.15 9.83
C ARG A 162 -17.68 18.19 8.90
N THR A 163 -16.96 17.59 7.96
CA THR A 163 -17.49 16.70 6.92
C THR A 163 -17.15 15.24 7.20
N LEU A 164 -16.40 14.97 8.27
CA LEU A 164 -15.93 13.64 8.63
C LEU A 164 -16.99 12.93 9.49
N HIS A 165 -17.50 11.82 8.99
CA HIS A 165 -18.49 10.98 9.66
C HIS A 165 -17.94 9.58 9.92
N VAL A 166 -18.33 8.97 11.03
CA VAL A 166 -18.05 7.57 11.33
C VAL A 166 -18.97 6.69 10.49
N LEU A 167 -18.42 5.73 9.76
CA LEU A 167 -19.19 4.83 8.88
C LEU A 167 -19.59 3.51 9.52
N ASN A 168 -18.96 3.10 10.62
CA ASN A 168 -19.17 1.75 11.13
C ASN A 168 -19.17 1.68 12.67
N GLU A 169 -20.36 1.50 13.23
CA GLU A 169 -20.59 1.01 14.60
C GLU A 169 -20.73 -0.52 14.66
N LYS A 170 -20.68 -1.24 13.51
CA LYS A 170 -21.14 -2.64 13.41
C LYS A 170 -20.06 -3.70 13.15
N ASN A 171 -18.87 -3.34 12.70
CA ASN A 171 -17.73 -4.28 12.68
C ASN A 171 -16.81 -3.98 13.87
N LYS A 172 -17.12 -4.62 15.00
CA LYS A 172 -16.30 -4.65 16.22
C LYS A 172 -15.00 -5.45 16.02
N GLU A 173 -14.31 -5.31 14.89
CA GLU A 173 -12.89 -5.67 14.88
C GLU A 173 -12.19 -4.67 15.80
N LYS A 174 -11.81 -5.17 16.98
CA LYS A 174 -11.31 -4.39 18.11
C LYS A 174 -10.20 -3.44 17.62
N GLY A 175 -10.44 -2.12 17.72
CA GLY A 175 -9.48 -1.09 17.34
C GLY A 175 -9.41 -0.72 15.85
N VAL A 176 -10.35 -1.14 15.00
CA VAL A 176 -10.46 -0.69 13.60
C VAL A 176 -11.65 0.26 13.45
N PHE A 177 -11.41 1.45 12.90
CA PHE A 177 -12.42 2.48 12.73
C PHE A 177 -12.50 2.94 11.28
N LEU A 178 -13.73 3.14 10.80
CA LEU A 178 -14.04 3.54 9.43
C LEU A 178 -14.68 4.93 9.44
N PHE A 179 -14.18 5.83 8.61
CA PHE A 179 -14.69 7.20 8.48
C PHE A 179 -14.88 7.57 7.01
N GLN A 180 -15.72 8.58 6.76
CA GLN A 180 -15.91 9.17 5.44
C GLN A 180 -16.02 10.68 5.56
N ASP A 181 -15.24 11.37 4.73
CA ASP A 181 -15.44 12.78 4.41
C ASP A 181 -16.54 12.87 3.35
N ALA A 182 -17.70 13.43 3.72
CA ALA A 182 -18.86 13.54 2.84
C ALA A 182 -18.64 14.53 1.68
N GLU A 183 -17.80 15.55 1.85
CA GLU A 183 -17.54 16.56 0.82
C GLU A 183 -16.60 16.00 -0.26
N LEU A 184 -15.53 15.32 0.16
CA LEU A 184 -14.51 14.81 -0.75
C LEU A 184 -14.80 13.37 -1.25
N GLY A 185 -15.81 12.69 -0.69
CA GLY A 185 -16.03 11.26 -0.91
C GLY A 185 -14.85 10.39 -0.44
N MET A 186 -13.95 10.93 0.38
CA MET A 186 -12.76 10.23 0.86
C MET A 186 -13.13 9.34 2.03
N ARG A 187 -12.76 8.06 1.97
CA ARG A 187 -12.88 7.12 3.07
C ARG A 187 -11.56 6.89 3.75
N TYR A 188 -11.63 6.61 5.05
CA TYR A 188 -10.50 6.34 5.91
C TYR A 188 -10.74 5.04 6.69
N VAL A 189 -9.70 4.22 6.81
CA VAL A 189 -9.61 3.14 7.79
C VAL A 189 -8.44 3.44 8.68
N ILE A 190 -8.68 3.46 9.99
CA ILE A 190 -7.66 3.65 11.01
C ILE A 190 -7.63 2.39 11.89
N ARG A 191 -6.45 1.81 12.11
CA ARG A 191 -6.25 0.77 13.13
C ARG A 191 -5.45 1.34 14.28
N MET A 192 -5.94 1.12 15.49
CA MET A 192 -5.34 1.51 16.75
C MET A 192 -4.69 0.29 17.40
N ASN A 193 -3.48 0.46 17.95
CA ASN A 193 -3.01 -0.39 19.02
C ASN A 193 -3.71 0.06 20.30
N ALA A 194 -4.52 -0.82 20.87
CA ALA A 194 -5.38 -0.48 21.97
C ALA A 194 -4.57 -0.26 23.26
N GLU A 195 -3.56 -1.09 23.54
CA GLU A 195 -2.70 -0.98 24.75
C GLU A 195 -1.97 0.33 24.81
N GLN A 196 -1.38 0.72 23.68
CA GLN A 196 -0.59 1.93 23.56
C GLN A 196 -1.44 3.15 23.19
N LYS A 197 -2.76 2.95 22.96
CA LYS A 197 -3.72 3.95 22.47
C LYS A 197 -3.18 4.79 21.31
N ARG A 198 -2.47 4.14 20.36
CA ARG A 198 -1.78 4.80 19.23
C ARG A 198 -2.24 4.25 17.90
N VAL A 199 -2.23 5.08 16.86
CA VAL A 199 -2.46 4.63 15.49
C VAL A 199 -1.30 3.75 15.04
N ILE A 200 -1.62 2.59 14.47
CA ILE A 200 -0.63 1.66 13.89
C ILE A 200 -0.83 1.46 12.40
N PHE A 201 -1.96 1.92 11.86
CA PHE A 201 -2.27 1.84 10.45
C PHE A 201 -3.29 2.88 10.05
N PHE A 202 -3.09 3.47 8.87
CA PHE A 202 -4.15 4.14 8.14
C PHE A 202 -4.18 3.70 6.68
N LYS A 203 -5.37 3.83 6.09
CA LYS A 203 -5.59 3.83 4.66
C LYS A 203 -6.62 4.90 4.30
N LYS A 204 -6.40 5.64 3.21
CA LYS A 204 -7.37 6.55 2.62
C LYS A 204 -7.61 6.24 1.14
N TRP A 205 -8.84 6.40 0.67
CA TRP A 205 -9.21 6.21 -0.73
C TRP A 205 -10.49 6.95 -1.08
N ILE A 206 -10.62 7.37 -2.35
CA ILE A 206 -11.87 7.96 -2.84
C ILE A 206 -12.89 6.84 -3.05
N HIS A 207 -14.07 6.99 -2.46
CA HIS A 207 -15.22 6.14 -2.71
C HIS A 207 -16.13 6.83 -3.72
N SER A 208 -16.33 6.18 -4.86
CA SER A 208 -17.28 6.59 -5.91
C SER A 208 -18.63 5.91 -5.70
#